data_AF-A0A937L0B8-F1
#
_entry.id   AF-A0A937L0B8-F1
#
_cell.length_a   1.000
_cell.length_b   1.000
_cell.length_c   1.000
_cell.angle_alpha   90.00
_cell.angle_beta   90.00
_cell.angle_gamma   90.00
#
_symmetry.space_group_name_H-M   'P 1'
#
loop_
_entity.id
_entity.type
_entity.pdbx_description
1 polymer ?
#
loop_
_entity_poly.entity_id
_entity_poly.type
_entity_poly.pdbx_seq_one_letter_code
_entity_poly.pdbx_strand_id
1 'polypeptide(L)' 'MPKARIKLSYKVINQESIEIANGATTLAFLDQKHQRPVRCPKALLDIFQSL' A
#
# COMPACT_ATOMS: atom_id res chain seq x y z
N MET A 1 16.07 -2.31 -1.82
CA MET A 1 15.58 -0.95 -2.11
C MET A 1 14.15 -1.03 -2.61
N PRO A 2 13.13 -0.54 -1.87
CA PRO A 2 11.74 -0.66 -2.30
C PRO A 2 11.52 0.17 -3.57
N LYS A 3 11.18 -0.52 -4.66
CA LYS A 3 11.01 0.06 -6.00
C LYS A 3 9.58 0.57 -6.15
N ALA A 4 9.38 1.88 -5.96
CA ALA A 4 8.22 2.68 -6.44
C ALA A 4 6.78 2.15 -6.22
N ARG A 5 6.59 1.08 -5.44
CA ARG A 5 5.34 0.31 -5.37
C ARG A 5 5.15 -0.26 -3.97
N ILE A 6 3.90 -0.39 -3.55
CA ILE A 6 3.49 -1.03 -2.29
C ILE A 6 2.53 -2.16 -2.63
N LYS A 7 2.72 -3.31 -1.98
CA LYS A 7 1.77 -4.42 -2.01
C LYS A 7 1.11 -4.53 -0.64
N LEU A 8 -0.20 -4.35 -0.61
CA LEU A 8 -1.05 -4.54 0.56
C LEU A 8 -1.75 -5.88 0.41
N SER A 9 -1.66 -6.73 1.43
CA SER A 9 -2.50 -7.91 1.57
C SER A 9 -3.38 -7.68 2.79
N TYR A 10 -4.70 -7.83 2.64
CA TYR A 10 -5.64 -7.54 3.70
C TYR A 10 -6.74 -8.59 3.79
N LYS A 11 -7.34 -8.65 4.98
CA LYS A 11 -8.52 -9.44 5.29
C LYS A 11 -9.60 -8.50 5.81
N VAL A 12 -10.83 -8.70 5.36
CA VAL A 12 -12.00 -8.00 5.85
C VAL A 12 -12.67 -8.93 6.86
N ILE A 13 -12.78 -8.46 8.09
CA ILE A 13 -13.35 -9.21 9.20
C ILE A 13 -14.65 -8.50 9.63
N ASN A 14 -15.72 -9.25 9.84
CA ASN A 14 -16.98 -8.71 10.34
C ASN A 14 -16.94 -8.47 11.86
N GLN A 15 -18.05 -7.98 12.43
CA GLN A 15 -18.16 -7.69 13.87
C GLN A 15 -18.05 -8.94 14.76
N GLU A 16 -18.30 -10.13 14.20
CA GLU A 16 -18.22 -11.42 14.88
C GLU A 16 -16.82 -12.04 14.77
N SER A 17 -15.82 -11.28 14.29
CA SER A 17 -14.46 -11.76 14.04
C SER A 17 -14.34 -12.82 12.94
N ILE A 18 -15.32 -12.91 12.04
CA ILE A 18 -15.34 -13.83 10.90
C ILE A 18 -14.75 -13.13 9.67
N GLU A 19 -13.81 -13.80 9.00
CA GLU A 19 -13.27 -13.33 7.71
C GLU A 19 -14.35 -13.43 6.63
N ILE A 20 -14.74 -12.30 6.05
CA ILE A 20 -15.75 -12.22 4.98
C ILE A 20 -15.14 -11.99 3.59
N ALA A 21 -13.90 -11.51 3.53
CA ALA A 21 -13.15 -11.36 2.30
C ALA A 21 -11.64 -11.27 2.56
N ASN A 22 -10.85 -11.58 1.55
CA ASN A 22 -9.44 -11.24 1.50
C ASN A 22 -9.10 -10.63 0.14
N GLY A 23 -7.99 -9.90 0.11
CA GLY A 23 -7.58 -9.19 -1.09
C GLY A 23 -6.12 -8.83 -1.07
N ALA A 24 -5.58 -8.59 -2.26
CA ALA A 24 -4.27 -8.00 -2.43
C ALA A 24 -4.36 -6.83 -3.40
N THR A 25 -3.74 -5.71 -3.06
CA THR A 25 -3.69 -4.51 -3.89
C THR A 25 -2.25 -4.09 -4.07
N THR A 26 -1.87 -3.77 -5.31
CA THR A 26 -0.55 -3.21 -5.60
C THR A 26 -0.71 -1.77 -6.06
N LEU A 27 -0.16 -0.84 -5.29
CA LEU A 27 -0.13 0.58 -5.61
C LEU A 27 1.24 0.96 -6.19
N ALA A 28 1.24 1.93 -7.10
CA ALA A 28 2.45 2.56 -7.63
C ALA A 28 2.42 4.05 -7.33
N PHE A 29 3.58 4.62 -7.03
CA PHE A 29 3.70 6.06 -6.82
C PHE A 29 3.95 6.76 -8.14
N LEU A 30 3.14 7.79 -8.44
CA LEU A 30 3.21 8.54 -9.69
C LEU A 30 3.40 10.04 -9.39
N ASP A 31 4.23 10.70 -10.18
CA ASP A 31 4.24 12.16 -10.30
C ASP A 31 2.92 12.57 -10.96
N GLN A 32 2.10 13.36 -10.28
CA GLN A 32 0.77 13.75 -10.78
C GLN A 32 0.84 14.58 -12.08
N LYS A 33 1.90 15.41 -12.25
CA LYS A 33 2.05 16.32 -13.38
C LYS A 33 2.49 15.58 -14.64
N HIS A 34 3.35 14.58 -14.50
CA HIS A 34 3.94 13.86 -15.64
C HIS A 34 3.46 12.41 -15.78
N GLN A 35 2.66 11.93 -14.82
CA GLN A 35 2.19 10.53 -14.70
C GLN A 35 3.33 9.51 -14.72
N ARG A 36 4.52 9.89 -14.24
CA ARG A 36 5.71 9.04 -14.24
C ARG A 36 5.88 8.34 -12.89
N PRO A 37 6.35 7.07 -12.86
CA PRO A 37 6.69 6.41 -11.62
C PRO A 37 7.73 7.20 -10.81
N VAL A 38 7.43 7.45 -9.55
CA VAL A 38 8.33 8.10 -8.60
C VAL A 38 8.64 7.18 -7.42
N ARG A 39 9.64 7.55 -6.63
CA ARG A 39 9.93 6.83 -5.38
C ARG A 39 8.79 7.05 -4.37
N CYS A 40 8.66 6.09 -3.46
CA CYS A 40 7.77 6.23 -2.30
C CYS A 40 8.09 7.54 -1.55
N PRO A 41 7.11 8.41 -1.30
CA PRO A 41 7.30 9.59 -0.45
C PRO A 41 7.85 9.19 0.92
N LYS A 42 8.81 9.97 1.43
CA LYS A 42 9.52 9.64 2.68
C LYS A 42 8.56 9.50 3.88
N ALA A 43 7.59 10.40 4.00
CA ALA A 43 6.58 10.33 5.06
C ALA A 43 5.79 9.00 5.07
N LEU A 44 5.45 8.46 3.91
CA LEU A 44 4.79 7.15 3.82
C LEU A 44 5.77 6.00 4.10
N LEU A 45 7.00 6.10 3.60
CA LEU A 45 8.03 5.11 3.86
C LEU A 45 8.30 4.95 5.36
N ASP A 46 8.36 6.06 6.09
CA ASP A 46 8.61 6.07 7.54
C ASP A 46 7.45 5.39 8.29
N ILE A 47 6.19 5.63 7.90
CA ILE A 47 5.01 4.94 8.46
C ILE A 47 5.11 3.42 8.22
N PHE A 48 5.42 2.99 7.00
CA PHE A 48 5.54 1.55 6.69
C PHE A 48 6.72 0.88 7.40
N GLN A 49 7.76 1.62 7.77
CA GLN A 49 8.88 1.09 8.56
C GLN A 49 8.57 0.99 10.06
N SER A 50 7.56 1.73 10.53
CA SER A 50 7.14 1.72 11.94
C SER A 50 6.08 0.67 12.28
N LEU A 51 5.48 0.04 11.25
CA LEU A 51 4.52 -1.06 11.37
C LEU A 51 5.24 -2.40 11.55
#